data_AF-D6X6C1-F1
#
_entry.id   AF-D6X6C1-F1
#
_cell.length_a   1.000
_cell.length_b   1.000
_cell.length_c   1.000
_cell.angle_alpha   90.00
_cell.angle_beta   90.00
_cell.angle_gamma   90.00
#
_symmetry.space_group_name_H-M   'P 1'
#
loop_
_entity.id
_entity.type
_entity.pdbx_description
1 polymer ?
#
loop_
_entity_poly.entity_id
_entity_poly.type
_entity_poly.pdbx_seq_one_letter_code
_entity_poly.pdbx_strand_id
1 'polypeptide(L)'
;PKQPEESGAPEHAPDPEHAPEPEQEPGGSTPEAPAAWDRVTDKGLPKRTPKSVQPAAAPSGRTGSVDAEALRRRLGGFHQGAKDGRRDAEAELAETTAQPEPAEPAHRADRDRTDQRETAAETGDTVEEARS
;
A
#
# COMPACT_ATOMS: atom_id res chain seq x y z
N PRO A 1 5.23 90.83 51.15
CA PRO A 1 4.44 89.59 51.32
C PRO A 1 5.10 88.49 50.50
N LYS A 2 5.31 87.31 51.11
CA LYS A 2 6.02 86.17 50.53
C LYS A 2 5.12 85.39 49.57
N GLN A 3 5.64 84.98 48.42
CA GLN A 3 5.20 83.77 47.71
C GLN A 3 6.45 83.09 47.10
N PRO A 4 6.55 81.75 47.14
CA PRO A 4 7.77 80.99 46.87
C PRO A 4 7.78 80.32 45.48
N GLU A 5 8.91 79.66 45.23
CA GLU A 5 9.22 78.47 44.40
C GLU A 5 8.00 77.62 43.97
N GLU A 6 7.98 76.81 42.91
CA GLU A 6 9.00 75.88 42.42
C GLU A 6 8.46 75.19 41.15
N SER A 7 9.37 74.79 40.26
CA SER A 7 9.34 73.61 39.37
C SER A 7 8.01 73.12 38.77
N GLY A 8 7.86 73.32 37.46
CA GLY A 8 6.92 72.56 36.65
C GLY A 8 7.39 71.11 36.47
N ALA A 9 6.68 70.17 37.07
CA ALA A 9 6.74 68.74 36.72
C ALA A 9 5.57 68.42 35.77
N PRO A 10 5.78 67.67 34.68
CA PRO A 10 4.66 67.20 33.88
C PRO A 10 3.91 66.08 34.61
N GLU A 11 2.59 66.24 34.57
CA GLU A 11 1.51 65.39 35.06
C GLU A 11 1.64 63.97 34.49
N HIS A 12 1.85 62.99 35.36
CA HIS A 12 1.92 61.57 35.02
C HIS A 12 0.49 61.04 34.84
N ALA A 13 0.07 60.81 33.60
CA ALA A 13 -1.15 60.07 33.28
C ALA A 13 -1.10 58.63 33.84
N PRO A 14 -2.26 58.01 34.15
CA PRO A 14 -2.30 56.75 34.88
C PRO A 14 -1.73 55.57 34.08
N ASP A 15 -0.97 54.75 34.80
CA ASP A 15 -0.41 53.46 34.37
C ASP A 15 -1.54 52.50 33.96
N PRO A 16 -1.51 51.86 32.78
CA PRO A 16 -2.46 50.80 32.47
C PRO A 16 -2.19 49.61 33.40
N GLU A 17 -3.18 49.35 34.28
CA GLU A 17 -3.24 48.18 35.15
C GLU A 17 -2.81 46.91 34.39
N HIS A 18 -1.73 46.31 34.90
CA HIS A 18 -1.16 45.05 34.44
C HIS A 18 -2.24 43.96 34.52
N ALA A 19 -2.73 43.50 33.36
CA ALA A 19 -3.55 42.29 33.30
C ALA A 19 -2.72 41.10 33.83
N PRO A 20 -3.31 40.18 34.61
CA PRO A 20 -2.57 39.02 35.11
C PRO A 20 -2.08 38.17 33.92
N GLU A 21 -0.77 38.06 33.80
CA GLU A 21 -0.08 37.12 32.94
C GLU A 21 -0.54 35.70 33.29
N PRO A 22 -0.90 34.83 32.32
CA PRO A 22 -1.30 33.48 32.64
C PRO A 22 -0.11 32.75 33.27
N GLU A 23 -0.28 32.34 34.52
CA GLU A 23 0.64 31.49 35.27
C GLU A 23 0.98 30.26 34.41
N GLN A 24 2.22 30.20 33.94
CA GLN A 24 2.71 29.03 33.21
C GLN A 24 2.85 27.87 34.20
N GLU A 25 2.01 26.86 34.04
CA GLU A 25 2.09 25.60 34.79
C GLU A 25 3.49 24.97 34.63
N PRO A 26 4.18 24.58 35.72
CA PRO A 26 5.44 23.86 35.62
C PRO A 26 5.11 22.37 35.40
N GLY A 27 4.86 21.98 34.16
CA GLY A 27 4.27 20.65 33.92
C GLY A 27 4.32 20.14 32.50
N GLY A 28 5.42 20.36 31.78
CA GLY A 28 5.62 19.72 30.48
C GLY A 28 7.08 19.80 30.09
N SER A 29 7.85 18.76 30.41
CA SER A 29 9.18 18.58 29.84
C SER A 29 9.02 18.52 28.32
N THR A 30 9.23 19.64 27.65
CA THR A 30 9.64 19.62 26.25
C THR A 30 10.85 18.70 26.20
N PRO A 31 10.85 17.61 25.40
CA PRO A 31 12.05 16.83 25.26
C PRO A 31 13.11 17.77 24.72
N GLU A 32 14.12 18.04 25.55
CA GLU A 32 15.28 18.82 25.18
C GLU A 32 15.81 18.21 23.88
N ALA A 33 15.90 19.01 22.82
CA ALA A 33 16.36 18.51 21.55
C ALA A 33 17.78 17.95 21.79
N PRO A 34 18.05 16.66 21.47
CA PRO A 34 19.33 16.06 21.78
C PRO A 34 20.42 16.88 21.12
N ALA A 35 21.48 17.13 21.88
CA ALA A 35 22.55 18.01 21.44
C ALA A 35 23.20 17.43 20.18
N ALA A 36 23.83 18.28 19.37
CA ALA A 36 24.37 17.86 18.07
C ALA A 36 25.35 16.66 18.18
N TRP A 37 26.04 16.52 19.32
CA TRP A 37 26.95 15.42 19.62
C TRP A 37 26.25 14.09 19.94
N ASP A 38 25.01 14.11 20.45
CA ASP A 38 24.19 12.91 20.69
C ASP A 38 23.71 12.26 19.37
N ARG A 39 23.72 13.03 18.27
CA ARG A 39 23.32 12.57 16.93
C ARG A 39 24.50 12.11 16.08
N VAL A 40 25.59 11.71 16.71
CA VAL A 40 26.81 11.26 16.03
C VAL A 40 27.05 9.78 16.30
N THR A 41 27.56 9.06 15.31
CA THR A 41 28.00 7.66 15.44
C THR A 41 29.36 7.59 16.12
N ASP A 42 29.79 6.41 16.58
CA ASP A 42 31.13 6.18 17.16
C ASP A 42 32.28 6.62 16.24
N LYS A 43 31.99 6.83 14.96
CA LYS A 43 32.92 7.29 13.93
C LYS A 43 32.84 8.78 13.64
N GLY A 44 32.15 9.57 14.45
CA GLY A 44 32.02 11.00 14.24
C GLY A 44 31.06 11.40 13.11
N LEU A 45 30.41 10.43 12.44
CA LEU A 45 29.48 10.71 11.36
C LEU A 45 28.06 10.92 11.90
N PRO A 46 27.31 11.95 11.45
CA PRO A 46 25.92 12.15 11.85
C PRO A 46 25.07 10.89 11.61
N LYS A 47 24.16 10.60 12.53
CA LYS A 47 23.20 9.50 12.41
C LYS A 47 22.35 9.74 11.17
N ARG A 48 22.21 8.70 10.32
CA ARG A 48 21.32 8.73 9.15
C ARG A 48 19.88 8.51 9.60
N THR A 49 19.31 9.50 10.27
CA THR A 49 17.88 9.46 10.62
C THR A 49 17.06 9.92 9.41
N PRO A 50 16.12 9.12 8.91
CA PRO A 50 15.23 9.54 7.83
C PRO A 50 14.46 10.79 8.27
N LYS A 51 14.23 11.71 7.33
CA LYS A 51 13.44 12.90 7.61
C LYS A 51 11.99 12.49 7.83
N SER A 52 11.36 12.98 8.89
CA SER A 52 9.92 12.84 9.06
C SER A 52 9.23 13.62 7.93
N VAL A 53 8.62 12.89 7.00
CA VAL A 53 7.81 13.44 5.90
C VAL A 53 6.35 13.17 6.21
N GLN A 54 5.48 14.13 5.89
CA GLN A 54 4.04 13.94 6.03
C GLN A 54 3.55 12.84 5.07
N PRO A 55 2.68 11.91 5.51
CA PRO A 55 2.13 10.90 4.61
C PRO A 55 1.39 11.57 3.45
N ALA A 56 1.51 10.96 2.26
CA ALA A 56 0.76 11.40 1.09
C ALA A 56 -0.75 11.36 1.36
N ALA A 57 -1.50 12.30 0.77
CA ALA A 57 -2.95 12.34 0.91
C ALA A 57 -3.59 11.02 0.44
N ALA A 58 -4.64 10.59 1.15
CA ALA A 58 -5.37 9.38 0.78
C ALA A 58 -5.98 9.54 -0.62
N PRO A 59 -5.97 8.48 -1.46
CA PRO A 59 -6.60 8.53 -2.76
C PRO A 59 -8.11 8.79 -2.60
N SER A 60 -8.67 9.65 -3.46
CA SER A 60 -10.11 9.91 -3.46
C SER A 60 -10.88 8.63 -3.79
N GLY A 61 -11.94 8.36 -3.04
CA GLY A 61 -12.84 7.23 -3.30
C GLY A 61 -13.38 7.24 -4.74
N ARG A 62 -13.57 6.06 -5.33
CA ARG A 62 -14.13 5.94 -6.69
C ARG A 62 -15.61 6.34 -6.64
N THR A 63 -15.99 7.45 -7.29
CA THR A 63 -17.38 7.87 -7.44
C THR A 63 -17.95 7.26 -8.73
N GLY A 64 -18.54 6.08 -8.64
CA GLY A 64 -19.22 5.45 -9.79
C GLY A 64 -19.60 4.00 -9.53
N SER A 65 -20.81 3.62 -9.92
CA SER A 65 -21.21 2.22 -10.00
C SER A 65 -20.45 1.52 -11.12
N VAL A 66 -20.07 0.26 -10.90
CA VAL A 66 -19.46 -0.55 -11.96
C VAL A 66 -20.56 -1.03 -12.90
N ASP A 67 -20.36 -0.88 -14.21
CA ASP A 67 -21.23 -1.50 -15.21
C ASP A 67 -21.13 -3.03 -15.07
N ALA A 68 -22.23 -3.64 -14.63
CA ALA A 68 -22.33 -5.07 -14.36
C ALA A 68 -22.20 -5.92 -15.63
N GLU A 69 -22.55 -5.40 -16.81
CA GLU A 69 -22.37 -6.13 -18.07
C GLU A 69 -20.90 -6.09 -18.50
N ALA A 70 -20.27 -4.91 -18.45
CA ALA A 70 -18.85 -4.78 -18.73
C ALA A 70 -17.99 -5.63 -17.78
N LEU A 71 -18.35 -5.67 -16.49
CA LEU A 71 -17.68 -6.52 -15.51
C LEU A 71 -17.87 -8.01 -15.82
N ARG A 72 -19.09 -8.44 -16.20
CA ARG A 72 -19.36 -9.83 -16.61
C ARG A 72 -18.56 -10.24 -17.84
N ARG A 73 -18.41 -9.36 -18.83
CA ARG A 73 -17.55 -9.62 -20.01
C ARG A 73 -16.09 -9.76 -19.60
N ARG A 74 -15.59 -8.86 -18.74
CA ARG A 74 -14.21 -8.86 -18.27
C ARG A 74 -13.87 -10.05 -17.36
N LEU A 75 -14.78 -10.43 -16.47
CA LEU A 75 -14.64 -11.61 -15.61
C LEU A 75 -14.95 -12.92 -16.36
N GLY A 76 -15.73 -12.84 -17.43
CA GLY A 76 -16.01 -13.97 -18.33
C GLY A 76 -14.86 -14.35 -19.25
N GLY A 77 -13.71 -13.67 -19.17
CA GLY A 77 -12.56 -13.88 -20.06
C GLY A 77 -12.02 -15.31 -20.04
N PHE A 78 -11.98 -15.99 -18.89
CA PHE A 78 -11.52 -17.38 -18.80
C PHE A 78 -12.42 -18.35 -19.56
N HIS A 79 -13.74 -18.23 -19.40
CA HIS A 79 -14.72 -19.07 -20.12
C HIS A 79 -14.68 -18.83 -21.62
N GLN A 80 -14.53 -17.57 -22.02
CA GLN A 80 -14.39 -17.22 -23.43
C GLN A 80 -13.09 -17.79 -24.01
N GLY A 81 -11.96 -17.59 -23.33
CA GLY A 81 -10.66 -18.14 -23.73
C GLY A 81 -10.66 -19.67 -23.79
N ALA A 82 -11.33 -20.37 -22.86
CA ALA A 82 -11.46 -21.82 -22.89
C ALA A 82 -12.27 -22.32 -24.09
N LYS A 83 -13.32 -21.59 -24.50
CA LYS A 83 -14.08 -21.93 -25.72
C LYS A 83 -13.26 -21.70 -26.98
N ASP A 84 -12.55 -20.57 -27.04
CA ASP A 84 -11.75 -20.22 -28.21
C ASP A 84 -10.56 -21.20 -28.34
N GLY A 85 -9.86 -21.51 -27.25
CA GLY A 85 -8.80 -22.52 -27.24
C GLY A 85 -9.29 -23.93 -27.62
N ARG A 86 -10.52 -24.32 -27.28
CA ARG A 86 -11.09 -25.58 -27.80
C ARG A 86 -11.28 -25.55 -29.31
N ARG A 87 -11.75 -24.44 -29.87
CA ARG A 87 -11.90 -24.30 -31.33
C ARG A 87 -10.56 -24.33 -32.04
N ASP A 88 -9.55 -23.65 -31.48
CA ASP A 88 -8.19 -23.66 -32.03
C ASP A 88 -7.62 -25.08 -32.01
N ALA A 89 -7.75 -25.81 -30.89
CA ALA A 89 -7.34 -27.21 -30.81
C ALA A 89 -8.11 -28.12 -31.79
N GLU A 90 -9.43 -27.94 -31.93
CA GLU A 90 -10.23 -28.68 -32.90
C GLU A 90 -9.78 -28.42 -34.35
N ALA A 91 -9.37 -27.19 -34.67
CA ALA A 91 -8.83 -26.83 -35.98
C ALA A 91 -7.48 -27.54 -36.25
N GLU A 92 -6.57 -27.53 -35.28
CA GLU A 92 -5.26 -28.22 -35.37
C GLU A 92 -5.44 -29.75 -35.52
N LEU A 93 -6.38 -30.33 -34.78
CA LEU A 93 -6.72 -31.75 -34.88
C LEU A 93 -7.34 -32.08 -36.24
N ALA A 94 -8.24 -31.22 -36.74
CA ALA A 94 -8.86 -31.39 -38.04
C ALA A 94 -7.82 -31.27 -39.18
N GLU A 95 -6.88 -30.33 -39.09
CA GLU A 95 -5.79 -30.19 -40.04
C GLU A 95 -4.85 -31.41 -40.00
N THR A 96 -4.44 -31.84 -38.81
CA THR A 96 -3.62 -33.05 -38.62
C THR A 96 -4.31 -34.31 -39.15
N THR A 97 -5.63 -34.42 -38.96
CA THR A 97 -6.41 -35.58 -39.42
C THR A 97 -6.73 -35.50 -40.92
N ALA A 98 -6.81 -34.30 -41.49
CA ALA A 98 -7.01 -34.08 -42.93
C ALA A 98 -5.74 -34.33 -43.75
N GLN A 99 -4.55 -34.24 -43.14
CA GLN A 99 -3.33 -34.74 -43.75
C GLN A 99 -3.36 -36.28 -43.72
N PRO A 100 -3.32 -36.97 -44.88
CA PRO A 100 -3.20 -38.42 -44.89
C PRO A 100 -1.81 -38.82 -44.38
N GLU A 101 -1.70 -39.08 -43.09
CA GLU A 101 -0.53 -39.73 -42.49
C GLU A 101 -0.27 -41.07 -43.22
N PRO A 102 0.96 -41.35 -43.69
CA PRO A 102 1.31 -42.71 -44.08
C PRO A 102 1.19 -43.60 -42.83
N ALA A 103 0.37 -44.65 -42.94
CA ALA A 103 0.06 -45.55 -41.83
C ALA A 103 1.33 -46.20 -41.24
N GLU A 104 1.79 -45.70 -40.09
CA GLU A 104 2.76 -46.36 -39.21
C GLU A 104 2.06 -46.67 -37.86
N PRO A 105 2.02 -47.95 -37.42
CA PRO A 105 1.20 -48.35 -36.29
C PRO A 105 1.92 -48.28 -34.92
N ALA A 106 1.11 -48.14 -33.87
CA ALA A 106 1.34 -48.67 -32.52
C ALA A 106 2.19 -47.91 -31.47
N HIS A 107 2.59 -46.64 -31.68
CA HIS A 107 3.27 -45.86 -30.60
C HIS A 107 2.46 -44.74 -29.95
N ARG A 108 1.25 -44.42 -30.44
CA ARG A 108 0.43 -43.29 -29.93
C ARG A 108 -0.43 -43.66 -28.71
N ALA A 109 -0.80 -44.93 -28.56
CA ALA A 109 -1.71 -45.40 -27.51
C ALA A 109 -1.08 -45.43 -26.09
N ASP A 110 0.25 -45.50 -25.98
CA ASP A 110 0.93 -45.53 -24.68
C ASP A 110 1.09 -44.13 -24.05
N ARG A 111 1.22 -43.06 -24.85
CA ARG A 111 1.37 -41.69 -24.30
C ARG A 111 0.08 -41.20 -23.65
N ASP A 112 -1.05 -41.44 -24.32
CA ASP A 112 -2.37 -40.98 -23.87
C ASP A 112 -2.81 -41.63 -22.54
N ARG A 113 -2.35 -42.86 -22.26
CA ARG A 113 -2.59 -43.55 -20.98
C ARG A 113 -1.73 -43.00 -19.83
N THR A 114 -0.60 -42.39 -20.13
CA THR A 114 0.34 -41.87 -19.11
C THR A 114 -0.10 -40.49 -18.63
N ASP A 115 -0.54 -39.61 -19.54
CA ASP A 115 -1.05 -38.27 -19.23
C ASP A 115 -2.34 -38.29 -18.38
N GLN A 116 -3.23 -39.25 -18.61
CA GLN A 116 -4.46 -39.44 -17.82
C GLN A 116 -4.18 -39.91 -16.38
N ARG A 117 -3.04 -40.56 -16.13
CA ARG A 117 -2.67 -41.07 -14.80
C ARG A 117 -2.03 -39.99 -13.93
N GLU A 118 -1.34 -39.04 -14.53
CA GLU A 118 -0.65 -37.96 -13.83
C GLU A 118 -1.64 -36.88 -13.35
N THR A 119 -2.65 -36.55 -14.15
CA THR A 119 -3.66 -35.53 -13.80
C THR A 119 -4.66 -35.99 -12.71
N ALA A 120 -4.83 -37.29 -12.51
CA ALA A 120 -5.73 -37.85 -11.49
C ALA A 120 -5.10 -37.90 -10.08
N ALA A 121 -3.77 -37.76 -9.96
CA ALA A 121 -3.06 -37.89 -8.69
C ALA A 121 -2.93 -36.56 -7.91
N GLU A 122 -3.27 -35.42 -8.50
CA GLU A 122 -3.07 -34.10 -7.88
C GLU A 122 -4.32 -33.49 -7.24
N THR A 123 -5.48 -34.16 -7.33
CA THR A 123 -6.73 -33.69 -6.69
C THR A 123 -7.25 -34.72 -5.69
N GLY A 124 -6.57 -34.87 -4.56
CA GLY A 124 -7.13 -35.62 -3.45
C GLY A 124 -6.11 -36.12 -2.45
N ASP A 125 -5.66 -35.24 -1.55
CA ASP A 125 -5.59 -35.51 -0.11
C ASP A 125 -4.99 -34.28 0.62
N THR A 126 -5.83 -33.41 1.18
CA THR A 126 -5.37 -32.36 2.11
C THR A 126 -6.36 -32.20 3.27
N VAL A 127 -6.57 -33.23 4.08
CA VAL A 127 -7.27 -33.11 5.39
C VAL A 127 -6.72 -34.09 6.41
N GLU A 128 -5.90 -33.58 7.33
CA GLU A 128 -5.66 -34.03 8.72
C GLU A 128 -4.28 -33.48 9.07
N GLU A 129 -4.15 -32.68 10.13
CA GLU A 129 -2.94 -32.41 10.93
C GLU A 129 -3.03 -30.98 11.50
N ALA A 130 -4.10 -30.70 12.26
CA ALA A 130 -4.15 -29.57 13.18
C ALA A 130 -4.80 -30.04 14.49
N ARG A 131 -4.13 -30.99 15.15
CA ARG A 131 -4.32 -31.29 16.58
C ARG A 131 -2.96 -31.26 17.26
N SER A 132 -2.60 -30.10 17.80
CA SER A 132 -1.66 -29.94 18.91
C SER A 132 -1.83 -28.57 19.52
#